data_AF-A0A386ZBW3-F1
#
_entry.id   AF-A0A386ZBW3-F1
#
_cell.length_a   1.000
_cell.length_b   1.000
_cell.length_c   1.000
_cell.angle_alpha   90.00
_cell.angle_beta   90.00
_cell.angle_gamma   90.00
#
_symmetry.space_group_name_H-M   'P 1'
#
loop_
_entity.id
_entity.type
_entity.pdbx_description
1 polymer ?
#
loop_
_entity_poly.entity_id
_entity_poly.type
_entity_poly.pdbx_seq_one_letter_code
_entity_poly.pdbx_strand_id
1 'polypeptide(L)'
;MPEKFPSPAGWTPPGAQFRSTGGASRTMAGALVGLLLTPIGIAFAARGAAGTRQWTILGDFSDRAGSTFEILLAAGLFLIVAALAAYSPAGTIIAGLVWGVLPGIIHFIFPNDTFRLLGDLPVSADMHIALFQWLQTGFPLIVGILLVGAGAAATFRRR
;
A
#
# COMPACT_ATOMS: atom_id res chain seq x y z
N MET A 1 -47.18 -7.56 -20.85
CA MET A 1 -45.94 -7.81 -20.07
C MET A 1 -45.06 -8.72 -20.93
N PRO A 2 -43.79 -8.39 -21.20
CA PRO A 2 -42.95 -9.26 -22.03
C PRO A 2 -42.63 -10.53 -21.24
N GLU A 3 -43.00 -11.69 -21.80
CA GLU A 3 -42.75 -12.98 -21.19
C GLU A 3 -41.24 -13.20 -21.03
N LYS A 4 -40.78 -13.33 -19.78
CA LYS A 4 -39.41 -13.77 -19.50
C LYS A 4 -39.31 -15.24 -19.87
N PHE A 5 -38.62 -15.54 -20.97
CA PHE A 5 -38.24 -16.89 -21.32
C PHE A 5 -37.49 -17.55 -20.14
N PRO A 6 -38.04 -18.62 -19.53
CA PRO A 6 -37.32 -19.37 -18.51
C PRO A 6 -36.19 -20.12 -19.21
N SER A 7 -34.94 -19.72 -18.94
CA SER A 7 -33.76 -20.45 -19.40
C SER A 7 -33.76 -21.86 -18.78
N PRO A 8 -33.54 -22.94 -19.55
CA PRO A 8 -33.52 -24.31 -19.04
C PRO A 8 -32.50 -24.51 -17.90
N ALA A 9 -32.80 -25.41 -16.97
CA ALA A 9 -31.87 -25.78 -15.90
C ALA A 9 -30.55 -26.30 -16.49
N GLY A 10 -29.44 -25.62 -16.21
CA GLY A 10 -28.11 -25.94 -16.76
C GLY A 10 -27.72 -25.14 -18.01
N TRP A 11 -28.58 -24.24 -18.51
CA TRP A 11 -28.22 -23.37 -19.63
C TRP A 11 -27.38 -22.18 -19.16
N THR A 12 -26.08 -22.19 -19.49
CA THR A 12 -25.23 -20.99 -19.43
C THR A 12 -25.16 -20.35 -20.82
N PRO A 13 -25.40 -19.03 -20.97
CA PRO A 13 -25.31 -18.36 -22.25
C PRO A 13 -23.93 -18.57 -22.91
N PRO A 14 -23.85 -18.88 -24.21
CA PRO A 14 -22.60 -18.86 -24.95
C PRO A 14 -21.95 -17.48 -24.79
N GLY A 15 -20.76 -17.42 -24.18
CA GLY A 15 -20.06 -16.17 -23.87
C GLY A 15 -19.96 -15.81 -22.38
N ALA A 16 -20.75 -16.44 -21.49
CA ALA A 16 -20.62 -16.23 -20.04
C ALA A 16 -19.22 -16.62 -19.51
N GLN A 17 -18.59 -17.59 -20.16
CA GLN A 17 -17.22 -18.07 -19.90
C GLN A 17 -16.12 -17.04 -20.23
N PHE A 18 -16.37 -16.04 -21.09
CA PHE A 18 -15.38 -15.00 -21.44
C PHE A 18 -15.50 -13.72 -20.60
N ARG A 19 -16.50 -13.62 -19.72
CA ARG A 19 -16.74 -12.43 -18.90
C ARG A 19 -15.80 -12.32 -17.70
N SER A 20 -15.17 -13.42 -17.27
CA SER A 20 -14.33 -13.47 -16.06
C SER A 20 -12.90 -12.96 -16.29
N THR A 21 -12.33 -13.16 -17.48
CA THR A 21 -10.93 -12.85 -17.80
C THR A 21 -10.63 -11.35 -17.80
N GLY A 22 -11.58 -10.51 -18.22
CA GLY A 22 -11.42 -9.04 -18.21
C GLY A 22 -11.43 -8.41 -16.81
N GLY A 23 -12.13 -9.02 -15.85
CA GLY A 23 -12.13 -8.59 -14.45
C GLY A 23 -10.88 -9.05 -13.69
N ALA A 24 -10.44 -10.29 -13.94
CA ALA A 24 -9.27 -10.88 -13.30
C ALA A 24 -7.97 -10.16 -13.68
N SER A 25 -7.75 -9.86 -14.97
CA SER A 25 -6.53 -9.18 -15.44
C SER A 25 -6.39 -7.75 -14.89
N ARG A 26 -7.50 -6.99 -14.84
CA ARG A 26 -7.53 -5.64 -14.23
C ARG A 26 -7.27 -5.68 -12.72
N THR A 27 -7.76 -6.72 -12.04
CA THR A 27 -7.53 -6.91 -10.61
C THR A 27 -6.07 -7.25 -10.33
N MET A 28 -5.46 -8.15 -11.11
CA MET A 28 -4.03 -8.51 -11.00
C MET A 28 -3.12 -7.33 -11.30
N ALA A 29 -3.37 -6.58 -12.38
CA ALA A 29 -2.58 -5.39 -12.71
C ALA A 29 -2.65 -4.34 -11.59
N GLY A 30 -3.85 -4.05 -11.08
CA GLY A 30 -4.02 -3.13 -9.95
C GLY A 30 -3.34 -3.61 -8.67
N ALA A 31 -3.33 -4.93 -8.41
CA ALA A 31 -2.63 -5.51 -7.28
C ALA A 31 -1.11 -5.38 -7.40
N LEU A 32 -0.54 -5.68 -8.58
CA LEU A 32 0.89 -5.52 -8.83
C LEU A 32 1.33 -4.06 -8.71
N VAL A 33 0.56 -3.14 -9.28
CA VAL A 33 0.85 -1.70 -9.17
C VAL A 33 0.80 -1.24 -7.71
N GLY A 34 -0.23 -1.63 -6.96
CA GLY A 34 -0.32 -1.31 -5.53
C GLY A 34 0.85 -1.88 -4.73
N LEU A 35 1.21 -3.14 -5.00
CA LEU A 35 2.30 -3.84 -4.31
C LEU A 35 3.68 -3.24 -4.62
N LEU A 36 3.88 -2.67 -5.80
CA LEU A 36 5.14 -2.02 -6.19
C LEU A 36 5.20 -0.56 -5.75
N LEU A 37 4.10 0.19 -5.82
CA LEU A 37 4.08 1.61 -5.44
C LEU A 37 4.17 1.81 -3.92
N THR A 38 3.59 0.91 -3.13
CA THR A 38 3.59 1.04 -1.67
C THR A 38 4.99 1.08 -1.05
N PRO A 39 5.94 0.17 -1.37
CA PRO A 39 7.29 0.23 -0.82
C PRO A 39 8.06 1.48 -1.31
N ILE A 40 7.77 1.98 -2.51
CA ILE A 40 8.33 3.25 -3.00
C ILE A 40 7.82 4.43 -2.16
N GLY A 41 6.52 4.47 -1.89
CA GLY A 41 5.92 5.46 -0.98
C GLY A 41 6.52 5.40 0.42
N ILE A 42 6.75 4.20 0.95
CA ILE A 42 7.42 4.00 2.25
C ILE A 42 8.86 4.53 2.23
N ALA A 43 9.63 4.27 1.18
CA ALA A 43 11.00 4.75 1.06
C ALA A 43 11.06 6.29 1.10
N PHE A 44 10.17 6.97 0.37
CA PHE A 44 10.06 8.43 0.42
C PHE A 44 9.57 8.95 1.77
N ALA A 45 8.57 8.28 2.38
CA ALA A 45 8.06 8.67 3.69
C ALA A 45 9.13 8.55 4.78
N ALA A 46 9.90 7.45 4.75
CA ALA A 46 10.98 7.19 5.69
C ALA A 46 12.12 8.19 5.57
N ARG A 47 12.60 8.45 4.35
CA ARG A 47 13.63 9.47 4.10
C ARG A 47 13.14 10.87 4.50
N GLY A 48 11.93 11.23 4.11
CA GLY A 48 11.35 12.52 4.42
C GLY A 48 11.21 12.72 5.93
N ALA A 49 10.75 11.71 6.66
CA ALA A 49 10.65 11.75 8.12
C ALA A 49 12.02 11.86 8.81
N ALA A 50 13.02 11.10 8.33
CA ALA A 50 14.39 11.16 8.86
C ALA A 50 15.00 12.56 8.63
N GLY A 51 14.85 13.11 7.42
CA GLY A 51 15.26 14.48 7.10
C GLY A 51 14.54 15.51 7.98
N THR A 52 13.26 15.29 8.30
CA THR A 52 12.50 16.20 9.17
C THR A 52 13.08 16.27 10.58
N ARG A 53 13.46 15.12 11.11
CA ARG A 53 14.10 15.01 12.42
C ARG A 53 15.49 15.68 12.43
N GLN A 54 16.24 15.54 11.34
CA GLN A 54 17.58 16.10 11.24
C GLN A 54 17.57 17.64 11.34
N TRP A 55 16.70 18.34 10.60
CA TRP A 55 16.66 19.80 10.68
C TRP A 55 16.04 20.33 11.98
N THR A 56 15.02 19.66 12.54
CA THR A 56 14.41 20.10 13.81
C THR A 56 15.39 20.02 14.98
N ILE A 57 16.33 19.09 14.94
CA ILE A 57 17.33 18.88 16.00
C ILE A 57 18.62 19.66 15.72
N LEU A 58 19.10 19.69 14.47
CA LEU A 58 20.41 20.25 14.11
C LEU A 58 20.35 21.66 13.51
N GLY A 59 19.15 22.20 13.24
CA GLY A 59 18.97 23.57 12.77
C GLY A 59 19.33 23.83 11.30
N ASP A 60 19.54 22.79 10.50
CA ASP A 60 19.86 22.93 9.07
C ASP A 60 18.61 23.19 8.23
N PHE A 61 18.35 24.46 7.92
CA PHE A 61 17.19 24.89 7.14
C PHE A 61 17.25 24.50 5.66
N SER A 62 18.43 24.14 5.13
CA SER A 62 18.61 23.89 3.69
C SER A 62 17.89 22.62 3.21
N ASP A 63 17.75 21.62 4.08
CA ASP A 63 17.12 20.32 3.77
C ASP A 63 15.61 20.25 4.03
N ARG A 64 15.00 21.31 4.59
CA ARG A 64 13.57 21.32 4.94
C ARG A 64 12.66 21.16 3.71
N ALA A 65 13.01 21.82 2.61
CA ALA A 65 12.23 21.77 1.37
C ALA A 65 12.27 20.36 0.75
N GLY A 66 13.45 19.73 0.73
CA GLY A 66 13.63 18.37 0.22
C GLY A 66 12.84 17.35 1.04
N SER A 67 12.98 17.37 2.37
CA SER A 67 12.25 16.50 3.28
C SER A 67 10.72 16.67 3.15
N THR A 68 10.24 17.91 3.05
CA THR A 68 8.80 18.18 2.84
C THR A 68 8.31 17.63 1.51
N PHE A 69 9.10 17.79 0.44
CA PHE A 69 8.78 17.26 -0.88
C PHE A 69 8.71 15.72 -0.89
N GLU A 70 9.66 15.04 -0.24
CA GLU A 70 9.64 13.58 -0.10
C GLU A 70 8.38 13.09 0.63
N ILE A 71 7.96 13.77 1.71
CA ILE A 71 6.71 13.44 2.42
C ILE A 71 5.48 13.65 1.54
N LEU A 72 5.42 14.76 0.79
CA LEU A 72 4.30 15.04 -0.12
C LEU A 72 4.24 14.01 -1.26
N LEU A 73 5.39 13.62 -1.81
CA LEU A 73 5.48 12.58 -2.83
C LEU A 73 5.00 11.23 -2.29
N ALA A 74 5.44 10.85 -1.08
CA ALA A 74 4.97 9.64 -0.41
C ALA A 74 3.45 9.65 -0.18
N ALA A 75 2.91 10.75 0.32
CA ALA A 75 1.47 10.91 0.52
C ALA A 75 0.70 10.80 -0.80
N GLY A 76 1.20 11.40 -1.88
CA GLY A 76 0.63 11.26 -3.22
C GLY A 76 0.64 9.81 -3.71
N LEU A 77 1.74 9.08 -3.49
CA LEU A 77 1.83 7.65 -3.84
C LEU A 77 0.83 6.82 -3.04
N PHE A 78 0.71 7.02 -1.73
CA PHE A 78 -0.29 6.32 -0.92
C PHE A 78 -1.72 6.67 -1.34
N LEU A 79 -1.98 7.92 -1.72
CA LEU A 79 -3.28 8.34 -2.27
C LEU A 79 -3.59 7.60 -3.58
N ILE A 80 -2.62 7.45 -4.47
CA ILE A 80 -2.77 6.67 -5.72
C ILE A 80 -3.09 5.21 -5.39
N VAL A 81 -2.38 4.60 -4.45
CA VAL A 81 -2.63 3.21 -4.01
C VAL A 81 -4.01 3.06 -3.38
N ALA A 82 -4.45 4.02 -2.58
CA ALA A 82 -5.79 4.06 -2.01
C ALA A 82 -6.86 4.24 -3.10
N ALA A 83 -6.63 5.11 -4.09
CA ALA A 83 -7.54 5.33 -5.21
C ALA A 83 -7.66 4.08 -6.10
N LEU A 84 -6.58 3.30 -6.23
CA LEU A 84 -6.60 2.00 -6.93
C LEU A 84 -7.59 1.01 -6.31
N ALA A 85 -8.00 1.18 -5.05
CA ALA A 85 -9.04 0.37 -4.43
C ALA A 85 -10.37 0.45 -5.21
N ALA A 86 -10.64 1.58 -5.88
CA ALA A 86 -11.82 1.75 -6.72
C ALA A 86 -11.84 0.79 -7.92
N TYR A 87 -10.68 0.22 -8.31
CA TYR A 87 -10.53 -0.73 -9.42
C TYR A 87 -10.17 -2.13 -8.92
N SER A 88 -9.18 -2.25 -8.04
CA SER A 88 -8.72 -3.50 -7.43
C SER A 88 -8.70 -3.40 -5.90
N PRO A 89 -9.86 -3.56 -5.22
CA PRO A 89 -9.94 -3.50 -3.76
C PRO A 89 -9.03 -4.52 -3.07
N ALA A 90 -8.97 -5.74 -3.60
CA ALA A 90 -8.11 -6.81 -3.09
C ALA A 90 -6.62 -6.44 -3.21
N GLY A 91 -6.22 -5.81 -4.31
CA GLY A 91 -4.86 -5.33 -4.51
C GLY A 91 -4.42 -4.32 -3.45
N THR A 92 -5.28 -3.33 -3.17
CA THR A 92 -5.00 -2.32 -2.14
C THR A 92 -4.96 -2.94 -0.74
N ILE A 93 -5.83 -3.90 -0.42
CA ILE A 93 -5.79 -4.64 0.86
C ILE A 93 -4.46 -5.37 1.00
N ILE A 94 -4.06 -6.16 -0.01
CA ILE A 94 -2.82 -6.93 0.02
C ILE A 94 -1.62 -6.00 0.18
N ALA A 95 -1.58 -4.88 -0.56
CA ALA A 95 -0.49 -3.91 -0.44
C ALA A 95 -0.40 -3.32 0.97
N GLY A 96 -1.53 -2.93 1.58
CA GLY A 96 -1.58 -2.43 2.95
C GLY A 96 -1.16 -3.48 3.99
N LEU A 97 -1.54 -4.74 3.79
CA LEU A 97 -1.16 -5.84 4.67
C LEU A 97 0.33 -6.15 4.59
N VAL A 98 0.86 -6.38 3.38
CA VAL A 98 2.24 -6.82 3.16
C VAL A 98 3.24 -5.76 3.57
N TRP A 99 2.97 -4.49 3.28
CA TRP A 99 3.95 -3.41 3.48
C TRP A 99 3.69 -2.54 4.70
N GLY A 100 2.49 -2.56 5.29
CA GLY A 100 2.16 -1.74 6.45
C GLY A 100 1.82 -2.55 7.69
N VAL A 101 0.75 -3.34 7.63
CA VAL A 101 0.23 -4.05 8.81
C VAL A 101 1.19 -5.13 9.29
N LEU A 102 1.64 -6.03 8.41
CA LEU A 102 2.53 -7.12 8.80
C LEU A 102 3.86 -6.61 9.35
N PRO A 103 4.59 -5.69 8.69
CA PRO A 103 5.84 -5.14 9.24
C PRO A 103 5.61 -4.42 10.56
N GLY A 104 4.52 -3.65 10.69
CA GLY A 104 4.17 -2.96 11.93
C GLY A 104 3.89 -3.90 13.10
N ILE A 105 3.14 -4.98 12.88
CA ILE A 105 2.87 -6.00 13.89
C ILE A 105 4.14 -6.78 14.24
N ILE A 106 4.94 -7.17 13.24
CA ILE A 106 6.21 -7.87 13.47
C ILE A 106 7.12 -7.02 14.34
N HIS A 107 7.24 -5.72 14.06
CA HIS A 107 8.02 -4.81 14.89
C HIS A 107 7.48 -4.68 16.31
N PHE A 108 6.16 -4.60 16.45
CA PHE A 108 5.51 -4.50 17.76
C PHE A 108 5.79 -5.72 18.65
N ILE A 109 5.79 -6.93 18.08
CA ILE A 109 6.01 -8.19 18.81
C ILE A 109 7.51 -8.49 18.96
N PHE A 110 8.30 -8.24 17.91
CA PHE A 110 9.72 -8.62 17.80
C PHE A 110 10.59 -7.40 17.42
N PRO A 111 10.69 -6.37 18.28
CA PRO A 111 11.36 -5.12 17.94
C PRO A 111 12.85 -5.29 17.63
N ASN A 112 13.53 -6.20 18.34
CA ASN A 112 14.97 -6.46 18.17
C ASN A 112 15.30 -7.21 16.87
N ASP A 113 14.46 -8.16 16.48
CA ASP A 113 14.68 -8.99 15.27
C ASP A 113 14.44 -8.19 13.99
N THR A 114 13.60 -7.17 14.08
CA THR A 114 13.22 -6.34 12.94
C THR A 114 14.39 -5.54 12.37
N PHE A 115 15.31 -5.09 13.22
CA PHE A 115 16.53 -4.40 12.76
C PHE A 115 17.39 -5.33 11.88
N ARG A 116 17.51 -6.60 12.28
CA ARG A 116 18.25 -7.61 11.50
C ARG A 116 17.58 -7.87 10.14
N LEU A 117 16.26 -8.04 10.15
CA LEU A 117 15.48 -8.27 8.91
C LEU A 117 15.58 -7.10 7.93
N LEU A 118 15.60 -5.86 8.43
CA LEU A 118 15.82 -4.68 7.57
C LEU A 118 17.26 -4.63 7.05
N GLY A 119 18.25 -5.01 7.86
CA GLY A 119 19.66 -5.02 7.48
C GLY A 119 20.00 -5.96 6.32
N ASP A 120 19.21 -7.02 6.13
CA ASP A 120 19.37 -7.96 5.01
C ASP A 120 18.86 -7.40 3.66
N LEU A 121 18.18 -6.25 3.66
CA LEU A 121 17.69 -5.62 2.43
C LEU A 121 18.85 -5.00 1.62
N PRO A 122 18.89 -5.16 0.28
CA PRO A 122 19.90 -4.57 -0.58
C PRO A 122 19.64 -3.08 -0.83
N VAL A 123 19.61 -2.27 0.23
CA VAL A 123 19.44 -0.81 0.18
C VAL A 123 20.65 -0.12 0.84
N SER A 124 20.76 1.20 0.67
CA SER A 124 21.83 1.98 1.31
C SER A 124 21.70 1.98 2.84
N ALA A 125 22.83 2.16 3.54
CA ALA A 125 22.85 2.23 5.00
C ALA A 125 21.93 3.33 5.56
N ASP A 126 21.90 4.50 4.92
CA ASP A 126 21.01 5.60 5.31
C ASP A 126 19.53 5.22 5.17
N MET A 127 19.18 4.42 4.15
CA MET A 127 17.83 3.92 3.96
C MET A 127 17.47 2.89 5.03
N HIS A 128 18.39 2.02 5.45
CA HIS A 128 18.15 1.12 6.59
C HIS A 128 17.80 1.89 7.86
N ILE A 129 18.56 2.94 8.17
CA ILE A 129 18.32 3.80 9.33
C ILE A 129 16.96 4.50 9.21
N ALA A 130 16.67 5.10 8.05
CA ALA A 130 15.42 5.80 7.81
C ALA A 130 14.21 4.86 7.94
N LEU A 131 14.27 3.66 7.34
CA LEU A 131 13.20 2.66 7.42
C LEU A 131 13.00 2.16 8.86
N PHE A 132 14.07 1.97 9.62
CA PHE A 132 13.97 1.55 11.01
C PHE A 132 13.32 2.64 11.87
N GLN A 133 13.75 3.90 11.72
CA GLN A 133 13.13 5.03 12.41
C GLN A 133 11.66 5.20 12.03
N TRP A 134 11.33 5.06 10.75
CA TRP A 134 9.96 5.08 10.26
C TRP A 134 9.13 3.99 10.92
N LEU A 135 9.66 2.78 11.06
CA LEU A 135 8.96 1.67 11.70
C LEU A 135 8.72 1.91 13.20
N GLN A 136 9.69 2.49 13.90
CA GLN A 136 9.56 2.85 15.32
C GLN A 136 8.46 3.88 15.59
N THR A 137 8.12 4.73 14.62
CA THR A 137 7.03 5.72 14.79
C THR A 137 5.63 5.10 14.78
N GLY A 138 5.50 3.83 14.34
CA GLY A 138 4.20 3.18 14.14
C GLY A 138 3.45 3.64 12.88
N PHE A 139 3.98 4.59 12.10
CA PHE A 139 3.35 5.05 10.87
C PHE A 139 3.10 3.94 9.83
N PRO A 140 3.97 2.92 9.63
CA PRO A 140 3.66 1.79 8.75
C PRO A 140 2.34 1.11 9.08
N LEU A 141 2.06 0.92 10.38
CA LEU A 141 0.82 0.26 10.82
C LEU A 141 -0.39 1.14 10.50
N ILE A 142 -0.30 2.45 10.79
CA ILE A 142 -1.37 3.41 10.48
C ILE A 142 -1.66 3.42 8.97
N VAL A 143 -0.63 3.60 8.13
CA VAL A 143 -0.77 3.63 6.67
C VAL A 143 -1.32 2.30 6.16
N GLY A 144 -0.81 1.17 6.67
CA GLY A 144 -1.27 -0.17 6.32
C GLY A 144 -2.76 -0.37 6.61
N ILE A 145 -3.20 -0.01 7.82
CA ILE A 145 -4.62 -0.09 8.23
C ILE A 145 -5.48 0.81 7.35
N LEU A 146 -5.04 2.03 7.05
CA LEU A 146 -5.78 2.96 6.18
C LEU A 146 -5.94 2.41 4.76
N LEU A 147 -4.92 1.79 4.18
CA LEU A 147 -5.00 1.15 2.86
C LEU A 147 -5.93 -0.08 2.89
N VAL A 148 -5.83 -0.90 3.92
CA VAL A 148 -6.78 -2.02 4.13
C VAL A 148 -8.21 -1.50 4.25
N GLY A 149 -8.43 -0.42 5.01
CA GLY A 149 -9.72 0.24 5.14
C GLY A 149 -10.25 0.79 3.81
N ALA A 150 -9.40 1.40 3.00
CA ALA A 150 -9.77 1.89 1.66
C ALA A 150 -10.23 0.75 0.75
N GLY A 151 -9.51 -0.37 0.73
CA GLY A 151 -9.91 -1.55 -0.03
C GLY A 151 -11.17 -2.24 0.51
N ALA A 152 -11.34 -2.31 1.84
CA ALA A 152 -12.55 -2.83 2.45
C ALA A 152 -13.77 -1.97 2.10
N ALA A 153 -13.68 -0.65 2.23
CA ALA A 153 -14.73 0.29 1.86
C ALA A 153 -15.13 0.17 0.38
N ALA A 154 -14.14 0.06 -0.53
CA ALA A 154 -14.40 -0.14 -1.95
C ALA A 154 -15.06 -1.50 -2.25
N THR A 155 -14.75 -2.54 -1.48
CA THR A 155 -15.40 -3.86 -1.58
C THR A 155 -16.86 -3.78 -1.16
N PHE A 156 -17.16 -3.13 -0.03
CA PHE A 156 -18.53 -2.96 0.44
C PHE A 156 -19.39 -2.11 -0.50
N ARG A 157 -18.83 -1.05 -1.11
CA ARG A 157 -19.56 -0.20 -2.07
C ARG A 157 -20.01 -0.94 -3.34
N ARG A 158 -19.37 -2.07 -3.67
CA ARG A 158 -19.69 -2.88 -4.86
C ARG A 158 -20.74 -3.97 -4.60
N ARG A 159 -21.11 -4.20 -3.34
CA ARG A 159 -22.17 -5.13 -2.93
C ARG A 159 -23.48 -4.38 -2.78
#